data_AF-A0A917CZI3-F1
#
_entry.id   AF-A0A917CZI3-F1
#
_cell.length_a   1.000
_cell.length_b   1.000
_cell.length_c   1.000
_cell.angle_alpha   90.00
_cell.angle_beta   90.00
_cell.angle_gamma   90.00
#
_symmetry.space_group_name_H-M   'P 1'
#
loop_
_entity.id
_entity.type
_entity.pdbx_description
1 polymer ?
#
loop_
_entity_poly.entity_id
_entity_poly.type
_entity_poly.pdbx_seq_one_letter_code
_entity_poly.pdbx_strand_id
1 'polypeptide(L)'
;MSGTGRCYDNARMESFFATLKKEKLYKINTERYPMAYIKSIIFRYIMVYYNRRRVYTSNPGGRPQLSIAKECCHKQLSNWIFV
;
A
#
# COMPACT_ATOMS: atom_id res chain seq x y z
N MET A 1 -11.92 -17.95 -10.64
CA MET A 1 -12.44 -17.48 -9.32
C MET A 1 -12.49 -15.96 -9.27
N SER A 2 -13.45 -15.34 -9.98
CA SER A 2 -13.63 -13.89 -10.07
C SER A 2 -15.11 -13.56 -9.86
N GLY A 3 -15.46 -13.12 -8.64
CA GLY A 3 -16.76 -12.57 -8.32
C GLY A 3 -16.56 -11.20 -7.67
N THR A 4 -17.38 -10.23 -8.05
CA THR A 4 -17.44 -8.89 -7.47
C THR A 4 -17.75 -9.03 -5.97
N GLY A 5 -16.87 -8.54 -5.09
CA GLY A 5 -17.09 -8.57 -3.64
C GLY A 5 -16.15 -9.47 -2.82
N ARG A 6 -14.83 -9.43 -3.09
CA ARG A 6 -13.85 -9.89 -2.09
C ARG A 6 -13.71 -8.81 -1.02
N CYS A 7 -14.49 -8.94 0.06
CA CYS A 7 -14.45 -8.04 1.23
C CYS A 7 -13.04 -7.79 1.77
N TYR A 8 -12.14 -8.77 1.64
CA TYR A 8 -10.74 -8.67 2.04
C TYR A 8 -9.94 -7.62 1.26
N ASP A 9 -10.20 -7.45 -0.04
CA ASP A 9 -9.52 -6.43 -0.85
C ASP A 9 -10.03 -5.02 -0.48
N ASN A 10 -11.34 -4.90 -0.25
CA ASN A 10 -11.93 -3.63 0.19
C ASN A 10 -11.46 -3.23 1.59
N ALA A 11 -11.47 -4.14 2.56
CA ALA A 11 -11.03 -3.88 3.94
C ALA A 11 -9.57 -3.39 4.01
N ARG A 12 -8.70 -3.90 3.13
CA ARG A 12 -7.30 -3.47 3.04
C ARG A 12 -7.18 -2.04 2.52
N MET A 13 -7.97 -1.68 1.51
CA MET A 13 -8.00 -0.32 0.96
C MET A 13 -8.63 0.67 1.94
N GLU A 14 -9.69 0.30 2.63
CA GLU A 14 -10.30 1.14 3.68
C GLU A 14 -9.31 1.44 4.80
N SER A 15 -8.58 0.42 5.27
CA SER A 15 -7.53 0.57 6.28
C SER A 15 -6.39 1.49 5.80
N PHE A 16 -6.02 1.40 4.53
CA PHE A 16 -5.05 2.30 3.91
C PHE A 16 -5.52 3.75 3.97
N PHE A 17 -6.74 4.04 3.51
CA PHE A 17 -7.26 5.41 3.47
C PHE A 17 -7.45 6.00 4.86
N ALA A 18 -7.92 5.21 5.83
CA ALA A 18 -8.01 5.65 7.22
C ALA A 18 -6.63 6.08 7.76
N THR A 19 -5.59 5.30 7.44
CA THR A 19 -4.24 5.59 7.91
C THR A 19 -3.61 6.79 7.20
N LEU A 20 -3.78 6.90 5.88
CA LEU A 20 -3.30 8.03 5.09
C LEU A 20 -3.88 9.35 5.62
N LYS A 21 -5.19 9.35 5.94
CA LYS A 21 -5.86 10.52 6.52
C LYS A 21 -5.24 10.90 7.87
N LYS A 22 -5.08 9.92 8.77
CA LYS A 22 -4.53 10.14 10.12
C LYS A 22 -3.07 10.58 10.14
N GLU A 23 -2.23 9.98 9.30
CA GLU A 23 -0.78 10.23 9.32
C GLU A 23 -0.37 11.48 8.52
N LYS A 24 -1.11 11.84 7.46
CA LYS A 24 -0.74 12.94 6.56
C LYS A 24 -1.83 14.00 6.43
N LEU A 25 -3.03 13.65 5.98
CA LEU A 25 -4.03 14.68 5.62
C LEU A 25 -4.48 15.50 6.83
N TYR A 26 -4.69 14.90 8.00
CA TYR A 26 -5.07 15.67 9.21
C TYR A 26 -3.93 16.51 9.79
N LYS A 27 -2.67 16.26 9.39
CA LYS A 27 -1.53 17.07 9.82
C LYS A 27 -1.24 18.25 8.89
N ILE A 28 -1.85 18.26 7.70
CA ILE A 28 -1.61 19.27 6.67
C ILE A 28 -2.89 20.08 6.53
N ASN A 29 -2.78 21.40 6.52
CA ASN A 29 -3.94 22.24 6.22
C ASN A 29 -4.20 22.21 4.71
N THR A 30 -4.99 21.23 4.26
CA THR A 30 -5.26 20.95 2.83
C THR A 30 -5.93 22.10 2.10
N GLU A 31 -6.66 22.97 2.80
CA GLU A 31 -7.34 24.13 2.21
C GLU A 31 -6.38 25.24 1.78
N ARG A 32 -5.19 25.29 2.39
CA ARG A 32 -4.18 26.32 2.11
C ARG A 32 -3.28 25.99 0.93
N TYR A 33 -3.30 24.76 0.42
CA TYR A 33 -2.38 24.31 -0.62
C TYR A 33 -3.10 23.95 -1.92
N PRO A 34 -2.46 24.17 -3.09
CA PRO A 34 -3.01 23.76 -4.36
C PRO A 34 -3.08 22.23 -4.46
N MET A 35 -4.08 21.72 -5.18
CA MET A 35 -4.29 20.27 -5.32
C MET A 35 -3.10 19.52 -5.91
N ALA A 36 -2.31 20.16 -6.80
CA ALA A 36 -1.10 19.56 -7.35
C ALA A 36 -0.07 19.21 -6.26
N TYR A 37 0.07 20.08 -5.25
CA TYR A 37 0.98 19.86 -4.14
C TYR A 37 0.49 18.74 -3.22
N ILE A 38 -0.81 18.69 -2.92
CA ILE A 38 -1.38 17.60 -2.13
C ILE A 38 -1.22 16.25 -2.83
N LYS A 39 -1.46 16.19 -4.14
CA LYS A 39 -1.24 14.97 -4.94
C LYS A 39 0.22 14.51 -4.90
N SER A 40 1.19 15.42 -4.98
CA SER A 40 2.62 15.04 -4.93
C SER A 40 3.02 14.48 -3.56
N ILE A 41 2.48 15.05 -2.47
CA ILE A 41 2.69 14.53 -1.10
C ILE A 41 2.12 13.12 -0.97
N ILE A 42 0.88 12.90 -1.42
CA ILE A 42 0.23 11.59 -1.36
C ILE A 42 1.02 10.58 -2.19
N PHE A 43 1.43 10.95 -3.40
CA PHE A 43 2.24 10.10 -4.27
C PHE A 43 3.56 9.70 -3.61
N ARG A 44 4.28 10.67 -3.05
CA ARG A 44 5.54 10.42 -2.32
C ARG A 44 5.32 9.53 -1.11
N TYR A 45 4.23 9.72 -0.37
CA TYR A 45 3.87 8.85 0.75
C TYR A 45 3.66 7.40 0.29
N ILE A 46 2.93 7.18 -0.80
CA ILE A 46 2.65 5.83 -1.32
C ILE A 46 3.95 5.17 -1.82
N MET A 47 4.68 5.84 -2.72
CA MET A 47 5.83 5.29 -3.43
C MET A 47 7.06 5.08 -2.53
N VAL A 48 7.33 6.03 -1.62
CA VAL A 48 8.58 6.04 -0.84
C VAL A 48 8.39 5.43 0.54
N TYR A 49 7.25 5.65 1.18
CA TYR A 49 7.01 5.21 2.55
C TYR A 49 6.14 3.96 2.62
N TYR A 50 4.91 4.02 2.14
CA TYR A 50 3.92 2.93 2.29
C TYR A 50 4.39 1.63 1.64
N ASN A 51 4.78 1.67 0.37
CA ASN A 51 5.18 0.46 -0.36
C ASN A 51 6.56 -0.07 0.04
N ARG A 52 7.50 0.81 0.42
CA ARG A 52 8.92 0.44 0.59
C ARG A 52 9.38 0.28 2.04
N ARG A 53 8.79 1.00 2.98
CA ARG A 53 9.31 1.12 4.36
C ARG A 53 8.32 0.76 5.45
N ARG A 54 7.01 0.87 5.19
CA ARG A 54 5.99 0.63 6.20
C ARG A 54 6.03 -0.82 6.69
N VAL A 55 6.11 -0.98 8.00
CA VAL A 55 6.10 -2.29 8.66
C VAL A 55 4.66 -2.78 8.77
N TYR A 56 4.41 -4.03 8.38
CA TYR A 56 3.11 -4.68 8.53
C TYR A 56 3.22 -5.86 9.48
N THR A 57 2.60 -5.75 10.64
CA THR A 57 2.58 -6.82 11.66
C THR A 57 1.94 -8.11 11.14
N SER A 58 0.99 -8.00 10.21
CA SER A 58 0.37 -9.15 9.55
C SER A 58 1.29 -9.84 8.53
N ASN A 59 2.35 -9.17 8.06
CA ASN A 59 3.30 -9.76 7.12
C ASN A 59 4.43 -10.46 7.90
N PRO A 60 4.92 -11.62 7.44
CA PRO A 60 6.05 -12.30 8.07
C PRO A 60 7.26 -11.37 8.20
N GLY A 61 7.78 -11.22 9.42
CA GLY A 61 8.92 -10.36 9.72
C GLY A 61 8.65 -8.85 9.54
N GLY A 62 7.40 -8.40 9.60
CA GLY A 62 7.07 -6.98 9.53
C GLY A 62 7.27 -6.36 8.15
N ARG A 63 7.43 -7.19 7.11
CA ARG A 63 7.95 -6.75 5.81
C ARG A 63 7.00 -5.80 5.05
N PRO A 64 7.53 -4.79 4.35
CA PRO A 64 6.74 -3.86 3.53
C PRO A 64 6.12 -4.54 2.30
N GLN A 65 5.00 -4.01 1.81
CA GLN A 65 4.20 -4.63 0.72
C GLN A 65 5.03 -4.97 -0.52
N LEU A 66 5.92 -4.06 -0.96
CA LEU A 66 6.72 -4.28 -2.16
C LEU A 66 7.69 -5.47 -2.00
N SER A 67 8.20 -5.70 -0.78
CA SER A 67 9.12 -6.81 -0.53
C SER A 67 8.41 -8.16 -0.59
N ILE A 68 7.20 -8.26 -0.03
CA ILE A 68 6.35 -9.45 -0.15
C ILE A 68 5.94 -9.69 -1.59
N ALA A 69 5.54 -8.64 -2.32
CA ALA A 69 5.15 -8.75 -3.72
C ALA A 69 6.29 -9.27 -4.61
N LYS A 70 7.53 -8.80 -4.40
CA LYS A 70 8.72 -9.31 -5.11
C LYS A 70 8.99 -10.78 -4.82
N GLU A 71 8.87 -11.19 -3.57
CA GLU A 71 9.08 -12.58 -3.16
C GLU A 71 7.98 -13.50 -3.72
N CYS A 72 6.71 -13.08 -3.69
CA CYS A 72 5.62 -13.79 -4.34
C CYS A 72 5.85 -13.93 -5.85
N CYS A 73 6.27 -12.85 -6.53
CA CYS A 73 6.56 -12.90 -7.96
C CYS A 73 7.70 -13.88 -8.28
N HIS A 74 8.77 -13.88 -7.47
CA HIS A 74 9.86 -14.84 -7.61
C HIS A 74 9.40 -16.29 -7.39
N LYS A 75 8.63 -16.55 -6.32
CA LYS A 75 8.07 -17.88 -6.02
C LYS A 75 7.10 -18.37 -7.09
N GLN A 76 6.28 -17.46 -7.62
CA GLN A 76 5.36 -17.76 -8.72
C GLN A 76 6.16 -18.15 -9.96
N LEU A 77 7.17 -17.36 -10.36
CA LEU A 77 8.01 -17.69 -11.52
C LEU A 77 8.74 -19.04 -11.36
N SER A 78 9.27 -19.36 -10.17
CA SER A 78 9.88 -20.66 -9.93
C SER A 78 8.86 -21.82 -10.03
N ASN A 79 7.63 -21.65 -9.54
CA ASN A 79 6.59 -22.70 -9.71
C ASN A 79 6.14 -22.89 -11.16
N TRP A 80 6.35 -21.89 -12.03
CA TRP A 80 6.06 -22.00 -13.47
C TRP A 80 7.23 -22.53 -14.30
N ILE A 81 8.45 -22.52 -13.77
CA ILE A 81 9.66 -23.06 -14.44
C ILE A 81 9.85 -24.55 -14.12
N PHE A 82 9.31 -25.03 -13.00
CA PHE A 82 9.39 -26.42 -12.54
C PHE A 82 8.09 -27.23 -12.75
N VAL A 83 7.18 -26.75 -13.60
CA VAL A 83 6.01 -27.47 -14.15
C VAL A 83 6.14 -27.46 -15.67
#